data_AF-A0A250JDV5-F1
#
_entry.id   AF-A0A250JDV5-F1
#
_cell.length_a   1.000
_cell.length_b   1.000
_cell.length_c   1.000
_cell.angle_alpha   90.00
_cell.angle_beta   90.00
_cell.angle_gamma   90.00
#
_symmetry.space_group_name_H-M   'P 1'
#
loop_
_entity.id
_entity.type
_entity.pdbx_description
1 polymer ?
#
loop_
_entity_poly.entity_id
_entity_poly.type
_entity_poly.pdbx_seq_one_letter_code
_entity_poly.pdbx_strand_id
1 'polypeptide(L)'
;MTASVLSKAANHSAARTLAAILGAPLVAFAVGAALVAFLPVSGVWAFLLGFHVMVPLWVALACVLPLMRNGRVAWGVCLAIVLPIAVALAARRSG
;
A
#
# COMPACT_ATOMS: atom_id res chain seq x y z
N MET A 1 33.31 4.87 14.15
CA MET A 1 32.09 5.15 13.35
C MET A 1 31.24 6.11 14.16
N THR A 2 31.00 7.31 13.64
CA THR A 2 30.37 8.43 14.36
C THR A 2 28.87 8.20 14.59
N ALA A 3 28.37 8.60 15.76
CA ALA A 3 26.97 8.43 16.18
C ALA A 3 25.93 8.99 15.17
N SER A 4 26.33 9.97 14.36
CA SER A 4 25.51 10.55 13.29
C SER A 4 25.18 9.56 12.17
N VAL A 5 26.11 8.67 11.82
CA VAL A 5 25.91 7.66 10.75
C VAL A 5 24.97 6.56 11.23
N LEU A 6 25.08 6.17 12.51
CA LEU A 6 24.20 5.19 13.13
C LEU A 6 22.76 5.71 13.23
N SER A 7 22.56 6.96 13.65
CA SER A 7 21.24 7.60 13.69
C SER A 7 20.60 7.73 12.31
N LYS A 8 21.38 8.09 11.27
CA LYS A 8 20.89 8.15 9.88
C LYS A 8 20.42 6.77 9.39
N ALA A 9 21.19 5.72 9.68
CA ALA A 9 20.85 4.34 9.30
C ALA A 9 19.60 3.83 10.03
N ALA A 10 19.46 4.13 11.33
CA ALA A 10 18.30 3.77 12.14
C ALA A 10 17.01 4.45 11.64
N ASN A 11 17.04 5.76 11.37
CA ASN A 11 15.90 6.48 10.79
C ASN A 11 15.49 5.91 9.43
N HIS A 12 16.46 5.50 8.63
CA HIS A 12 16.22 4.90 7.32
C HIS A 12 15.62 3.49 7.40
N SER A 13 15.94 2.73 8.46
CA SER A 13 15.29 1.47 8.78
C SER A 13 13.86 1.69 9.29
N ALA A 14 13.65 2.63 10.22
CA ALA A 14 12.32 2.97 10.74
C ALA A 14 11.34 3.41 9.64
N ALA A 15 11.81 4.21 8.67
CA ALA A 15 10.98 4.64 7.54
C ALA A 15 10.48 3.46 6.68
N ARG A 16 11.28 2.39 6.54
CA ARG A 16 10.90 1.18 5.79
C ARG A 16 9.90 0.34 6.56
N THR A 17 10.13 0.18 7.87
CA THR A 17 9.20 -0.50 8.77
C THR A 17 7.85 0.21 8.81
N LEU A 18 7.83 1.54 8.90
CA LEU A 18 6.59 2.33 8.85
C LEU A 18 5.88 2.18 7.49
N ALA A 19 6.63 2.15 6.38
CA ALA A 19 6.03 1.90 5.07
C ALA A 19 5.38 0.51 4.97
N ALA A 20 6.00 -0.51 5.58
CA ALA A 20 5.43 -1.86 5.62
C ALA A 20 4.22 -1.96 6.57
N ILE A 21 4.26 -1.33 7.74
CA ILE A 21 3.18 -1.42 8.73
C ILE A 21 1.98 -0.55 8.33
N LEU A 22 2.21 0.63 7.76
CA LEU A 22 1.14 1.58 7.44
C LEU A 22 0.82 1.59 5.95
N GLY A 23 1.84 1.64 5.10
CA GLY A 23 1.67 1.75 3.65
C GLY A 23 1.11 0.48 3.01
N ALA A 24 1.63 -0.70 3.37
CA ALA A 24 1.14 -1.97 2.83
C ALA A 24 -0.37 -2.18 3.06
N PRO A 25 -0.91 -2.02 4.30
CA PRO A 25 -2.35 -2.20 4.51
C PRO A 25 -3.16 -1.10 3.83
N LEU A 26 -2.66 0.14 3.74
CA LEU A 26 -3.34 1.20 2.99
C LEU A 26 -3.49 0.85 1.51
N VAL A 27 -2.40 0.39 0.88
CA VAL A 27 -2.38 -0.01 -0.53
C VAL A 27 -3.33 -1.18 -0.76
N ALA A 28 -3.24 -2.20 0.09
CA ALA A 28 -4.07 -3.39 0.00
C ALA A 28 -5.57 -3.05 0.11
N PHE A 29 -5.92 -2.18 1.07
CA PHE A 29 -7.28 -1.70 1.25
C PHE A 29 -7.76 -0.88 0.05
N ALA A 30 -6.94 0.04 -0.47
CA ALA A 30 -7.28 0.85 -1.64
C ALA A 30 -7.58 -0.05 -2.85
N VAL A 31 -6.74 -1.06 -3.12
CA VAL A 31 -6.96 -2.02 -4.22
C VAL A 31 -8.24 -2.83 -4.00
N GLY A 32 -8.46 -3.34 -2.79
CA GLY A 32 -9.70 -4.06 -2.46
C GLY A 32 -10.94 -3.20 -2.68
N ALA A 33 -10.93 -1.95 -2.21
CA ALA A 33 -12.02 -1.00 -2.39
C ALA A 33 -12.27 -0.66 -3.87
N ALA A 34 -11.21 -0.51 -4.66
CA ALA A 34 -11.32 -0.29 -6.10
C ALA A 34 -12.00 -1.48 -6.80
N LEU A 35 -11.62 -2.71 -6.46
CA LEU A 35 -12.24 -3.91 -7.02
C LEU A 35 -13.73 -3.96 -6.68
N VAL A 36 -14.11 -3.68 -5.44
CA VAL A 36 -15.52 -3.63 -5.03
C VAL A 36 -16.29 -2.54 -5.79
N ALA A 37 -15.66 -1.39 -6.04
CA ALA A 37 -16.32 -0.26 -6.71
C ALA A 37 -16.44 -0.43 -8.23
N PHE A 38 -15.50 -1.10 -8.88
CA PHE A 38 -15.41 -1.13 -10.35
C PHE A 38 -15.73 -2.48 -11.00
N LEU A 39 -15.83 -3.59 -10.25
CA LEU A 39 -16.19 -4.87 -10.86
C LEU A 39 -17.68 -4.91 -11.28
N PRO A 40 -18.00 -5.31 -12.52
CA PRO A 40 -19.37 -5.49 -12.99
C PRO A 40 -19.94 -6.86 -12.57
N VAL A 41 -19.86 -7.19 -11.28
CA VAL A 41 -20.40 -8.43 -10.70
C VAL A 41 -21.31 -8.10 -9.53
N SER A 42 -22.08 -9.08 -9.03
CA SER A 42 -22.95 -8.84 -7.87
C SER A 42 -22.12 -8.43 -6.64
N GLY A 43 -22.72 -7.62 -5.75
CA GLY A 43 -22.00 -7.03 -4.61
C GLY A 43 -21.29 -8.06 -3.72
N VAL A 44 -21.85 -9.27 -3.58
CA VAL A 44 -21.24 -10.37 -2.82
C VAL A 44 -19.96 -10.85 -3.48
N TRP A 45 -19.97 -11.08 -4.80
CA TRP A 45 -18.78 -11.52 -5.54
C TRP A 45 -17.71 -10.44 -5.61
N ALA A 46 -18.11 -9.18 -5.78
CA ALA A 46 -17.20 -8.05 -5.79
C ALA A 46 -16.48 -7.91 -4.44
N PHE A 47 -17.22 -8.05 -3.33
CA PHE A 47 -16.66 -8.06 -1.98
C PHE A 47 -15.71 -9.23 -1.74
N LEU A 48 -16.11 -10.44 -2.14
CA LEU A 48 -15.29 -11.64 -1.95
C LEU A 48 -13.97 -11.53 -2.71
N LEU A 49 -14.01 -11.07 -3.96
CA LEU A 49 -12.83 -10.83 -4.80
C LEU A 49 -11.95 -9.70 -4.23
N GLY A 50 -12.57 -8.59 -3.81
CA GLY A 50 -11.86 -7.50 -3.15
C GLY A 50 -11.08 -7.97 -1.91
N PHE A 51 -11.71 -8.77 -1.05
CA PHE A 51 -11.08 -9.34 0.13
C PHE A 51 -9.96 -10.34 -0.21
N HIS A 52 -10.21 -11.25 -1.15
CA HIS A 52 -9.23 -12.25 -1.56
C HIS A 52 -8.02 -11.66 -2.27
N VAL A 53 -8.11 -10.48 -2.88
CA VAL A 53 -6.97 -9.77 -3.46
C VAL A 53 -6.27 -8.89 -2.43
N MET A 54 -7.04 -8.27 -1.52
CA MET A 54 -6.52 -7.41 -0.47
C MET A 54 -5.53 -8.15 0.44
N VAL A 55 -5.87 -9.34 0.95
CA VAL A 55 -5.04 -10.05 1.93
C VAL A 55 -3.68 -10.50 1.34
N PRO A 56 -3.61 -11.16 0.18
CA PRO A 56 -2.33 -11.55 -0.42
C PRO A 56 -1.47 -10.35 -0.82
N LEU A 57 -2.10 -9.28 -1.32
CA LEU A 57 -1.39 -8.06 -1.69
C LEU A 57 -0.77 -7.39 -0.46
N TRP A 58 -1.50 -7.35 0.66
CA TRP A 58 -0.98 -6.87 1.94
C TRP A 58 0.23 -7.68 2.38
N VAL A 59 0.13 -9.01 2.40
CA VAL A 59 1.22 -9.90 2.81
C VAL A 59 2.45 -9.71 1.91
N ALA A 60 2.26 -9.69 0.59
CA ALA A 60 3.35 -9.48 -0.37
C ALA A 60 4.06 -8.14 -0.14
N LEU A 61 3.30 -7.05 0.04
CA LEU A 61 3.86 -5.73 0.30
C LEU A 61 4.56 -5.68 1.66
N ALA A 62 3.97 -6.24 2.71
CA ALA A 62 4.58 -6.29 4.04
C ALA A 62 5.91 -7.07 4.04
N CYS A 63 6.06 -8.07 3.17
CA CYS A 63 7.32 -8.79 2.97
C CYS A 63 8.33 -8.03 2.12
N VAL A 64 7.89 -7.34 1.05
CA VAL A 64 8.80 -6.70 0.08
C VAL A 64 9.26 -5.31 0.52
N LEU A 65 8.39 -4.51 1.16
CA LEU A 65 8.69 -3.14 1.58
C LEU A 65 9.89 -3.01 2.53
N PRO A 66 10.09 -3.90 3.53
CA PRO A 66 11.26 -3.87 4.40
C PRO A 66 12.57 -4.21 3.68
N LEU A 67 12.53 -5.03 2.63
CA LEU A 67 13.71 -5.43 1.84
C LEU A 67 14.26 -4.29 0.97
N MET A 68 13.48 -3.23 0.75
CA MET A 68 13.89 -2.07 -0.03
C MET A 68 15.09 -1.37 0.63
N ARG A 69 16.03 -0.87 -0.18
CA ARG A 69 17.21 -0.14 0.34
C ARG A 69 16.84 1.20 0.97
N ASN A 70 15.78 1.85 0.49
CA ASN A 70 15.40 3.22 0.84
C ASN A 70 13.95 3.35 1.31
N GLY A 71 13.73 3.96 2.48
CA GLY A 71 12.39 4.24 3.01
C GLY A 71 11.55 5.17 2.13
N ARG A 72 12.19 6.13 1.44
CA ARG A 72 11.53 6.98 0.42
C ARG A 72 10.98 6.17 -0.75
N VAL A 73 11.70 5.14 -1.20
CA VAL A 73 11.28 4.31 -2.33
C VAL A 73 10.13 3.41 -1.89
N ALA A 74 10.20 2.86 -0.68
CA ALA A 74 9.10 2.09 -0.09
C ALA A 74 7.79 2.91 -0.03
N TRP A 75 7.85 4.14 0.49
CA TRP A 75 6.71 5.06 0.46
C TRP A 75 6.27 5.46 -0.95
N GLY A 76 7.23 5.67 -1.87
CA GLY A 76 6.95 5.99 -3.26
C GLY A 76 6.13 4.89 -3.95
N VAL A 77 6.44 3.62 -3.70
CA VAL A 77 5.66 2.48 -4.21
C VAL A 77 4.24 2.50 -3.64
N CYS A 78 4.08 2.72 -2.33
CA CYS A 78 2.75 2.80 -1.73
C CYS A 78 1.91 3.93 -2.34
N LEU A 79 2.51 5.12 -2.51
CA LEU A 79 1.83 6.28 -3.10
C LEU A 79 1.50 6.09 -4.59
N ALA A 80 2.40 5.45 -5.35
CA ALA A 80 2.18 5.18 -6.77
C ALA A 80 0.95 4.30 -7.02
N ILE A 81 0.57 3.47 -6.05
CA ILE A 81 -0.62 2.61 -6.14
C ILE A 81 -1.85 3.31 -5.54
N VAL A 82 -1.72 3.92 -4.36
CA VAL A 82 -2.87 4.55 -3.66
C VAL A 82 -3.39 5.77 -4.43
N LEU A 83 -2.51 6.62 -4.95
CA LEU A 83 -2.89 7.86 -5.62
C LEU A 83 -3.82 7.65 -6.84
N PRO A 84 -3.50 6.80 -7.83
CA PRO A 84 -4.39 6.59 -8.98
C PRO A 84 -5.72 5.96 -8.55
N ILE A 85 -5.73 5.09 -7.55
CA ILE A 85 -6.95 4.49 -7.02
C ILE A 85 -7.84 5.56 -6.36
N ALA A 86 -7.26 6.42 -5.53
CA ALA A 86 -7.98 7.50 -4.88
C ALA A 86 -8.57 8.47 -5.91
N VAL A 87 -7.82 8.82 -6.96
CA VAL A 87 -8.31 9.65 -8.07
C VAL A 87 -9.46 8.97 -8.81
N ALA A 88 -9.34 7.68 -9.12
CA ALA A 88 -10.39 6.92 -9.80
C ALA A 88 -11.68 6.85 -8.95
N LEU A 89 -11.55 6.57 -7.65
CA LEU A 89 -12.69 6.54 -6.72
C LEU A 89 -13.34 7.91 -6.55
N ALA A 90 -12.55 8.99 -6.48
CA ALA A 90 -13.06 10.36 -6.42
C ALA A 90 -13.83 10.72 -7.70
N ALA A 91 -13.26 10.43 -8.87
CA ALA A 91 -13.91 10.67 -10.16
C ALA A 91 -15.25 9.93 -10.28
N ARG A 92 -15.31 8.66 -9.84
CA ARG A 92 -16.55 7.86 -9.82
C ARG A 92 -17.62 8.43 -8.89
N ARG A 93 -17.23 9.10 -7.80
CA ARG A 93 -18.17 9.70 -6.85
C ARG A 93 -18.77 11.02 -7.35
N SER A 94 -18.08 11.71 -8.26
CA SER A 94 -18.50 12.99 -8.83
C SER A 94 -19.35 12.87 -10.10
N GLY A 95 -19.42 11.67 -10.69
CA GLY A 95 -20.21 11.37 -11.89
C GLY A 95 -21.57 10.77 -11.60
#